data_AF-A0A2R6A6G4-F1
#
_entry.id   AF-A0A2R6A6G4-F1
#
_cell.length_a   1.000
_cell.length_b   1.000
_cell.length_c   1.000
_cell.angle_alpha   90.00
_cell.angle_beta   90.00
_cell.angle_gamma   90.00
#
_symmetry.space_group_name_H-M   'P 1'
#
loop_
_entity.id
_entity.type
_entity.pdbx_description
1 polymer ?
#
loop_
_entity_poly.entity_id
_entity_poly.type
_entity_poly.pdbx_seq_one_letter_code
_entity_poly.pdbx_strand_id
1 'polypeptide(L)' 'GLFVTNCPKVTSIVSEGDMISVDFDRGLVANLDTSKSIHFKPLPKFLVEIIDEGGIIPLLKKKGLLQENPL' A
#
# COMPACT_ATOMS: atom_id res chain seq x y z
N GLY A 1 -5.78 -0.80 -8.88
CA GLY A 1 -6.04 0.23 -7.86
C GLY A 1 -4.82 1.14 -7.74
N LEU A 2 -5.01 2.39 -7.31
CA LEU A 2 -3.91 3.29 -6.96
C LEU A 2 -3.93 3.50 -5.44
N PHE A 3 -2.79 3.29 -4.79
CA PHE A 3 -2.67 3.43 -3.34
C PHE A 3 -1.78 4.63 -3.03
N VAL A 4 -2.25 5.47 -2.11
CA VAL A 4 -1.58 6.72 -1.75
C VAL A 4 -1.51 6.81 -0.23
N THR A 5 -0.33 7.17 0.28
CA THR A 5 -0.11 7.43 1.70
C THR A 5 0.80 8.64 1.86
N ASN A 6 0.71 9.32 3.00
CA ASN A 6 1.60 10.42 3.34
C ASN A 6 2.87 9.85 4.01
N CYS A 7 4.03 10.11 3.40
CA CYS A 7 5.33 9.69 3.92
C CYS A 7 6.27 10.91 4.00
N PRO A 8 6.28 11.64 5.13
CA PRO A 8 7.15 12.79 5.30
C PRO A 8 8.62 12.38 5.17
N LYS A 9 9.44 13.20 4.51
CA LYS A 9 10.88 12.98 4.28
C LYS A 9 11.23 11.85 3.31
N VAL A 10 10.29 11.29 2.55
CA VAL A 10 10.60 10.25 1.55
C VAL A 10 11.66 10.70 0.53
N THR A 11 11.62 11.97 0.12
CA THR A 11 12.60 12.57 -0.79
C THR A 11 14.03 12.68 -0.22
N SER A 12 14.21 12.47 1.09
CA SER A 12 15.54 12.45 1.70
C SER A 12 16.24 11.08 1.58
N ILE A 13 15.50 10.04 1.21
CA ILE A 13 16.02 8.67 1.10
C ILE A 13 15.76 8.01 -0.25
N VAL A 14 14.96 8.60 -1.15
CA VAL A 14 14.62 8.03 -2.46
C VAL A 14 14.95 9.02 -3.57
N SER A 15 15.61 8.53 -4.61
CA SER A 15 15.87 9.22 -5.87
C SER A 15 15.23 8.48 -7.05
N GLU A 16 15.14 9.12 -8.21
CA GLU A 16 14.69 8.46 -9.42
C GLU A 16 15.59 7.27 -9.77
N GLY A 17 14.98 6.13 -10.07
CA GLY A 17 15.69 4.89 -10.41
C GLY A 17 16.02 3.99 -9.22
N ASP A 18 15.88 4.47 -7.98
CA ASP A 18 16.15 3.66 -6.78
C ASP A 18 15.15 2.50 -6.65
N MET A 19 15.64 1.33 -6.27
CA MET A 19 14.79 0.25 -5.80
C MET A 19 14.40 0.46 -4.33
N ILE A 20 13.09 0.45 -4.07
CA ILE A 20 12.54 0.60 -2.72
C ILE A 20 11.60 -0.56 -2.37
N SER A 21 11.54 -0.85 -1.08
CA SER A 21 10.51 -1.70 -0.47
C SER A 21 9.58 -0.83 0.39
N VAL A 22 8.28 -1.09 0.32
CA VAL A 22 7.26 -0.40 1.11
C VAL A 22 6.44 -1.44 1.85
N ASP A 23 6.37 -1.28 3.16
CA ASP A 23 5.55 -2.09 4.06
C ASP A 23 4.43 -1.20 4.62
N PHE A 24 3.21 -1.40 4.11
CA PHE A 24 2.04 -0.60 4.49
C PHE A 24 1.48 -0.95 5.87
N ASP A 25 1.70 -2.18 6.35
CA ASP A 25 1.23 -2.63 7.66
C ASP A 25 2.12 -2.10 8.79
N ARG A 26 3.44 -2.15 8.61
CA ARG A 26 4.39 -1.56 9.57
C ARG A 26 4.63 -0.06 9.37
N GLY A 27 4.22 0.48 8.22
CA GLY A 27 4.48 1.87 7.87
C GLY A 27 5.98 2.14 7.64
N LEU A 28 6.68 1.29 6.89
CA LEU A 28 8.12 1.39 6.63
C LEU A 28 8.41 1.55 5.14
N VAL A 29 9.27 2.51 4.79
CA VAL A 29 9.89 2.61 3.46
C VAL A 29 11.38 2.36 3.62
N ALA A 30 11.92 1.42 2.84
CA ALA A 30 13.35 1.11 2.80
C ALA A 30 13.87 1.27 1.37
N ASN A 31 14.92 2.06 1.20
CA ASN A 31 15.69 2.10 -0.03
C ASN A 31 16.70 0.95 -0.01
N LEU A 32 16.59 0.04 -0.96
CA LEU A 32 17.38 -1.19 -1.03
C LEU A 32 18.81 -0.92 -1.54
N ASP A 33 19.00 0.15 -2.31
CA ASP A 33 20.30 0.52 -2.87
C ASP A 33 21.16 1.28 -1.85
N THR A 34 20.54 2.10 -1.00
CA THR A 34 21.25 2.93 -0.01
C THR A 34 21.16 2.39 1.42
N SER A 35 20.37 1.34 1.66
CA SER A 35 20.06 0.80 2.99
C SER A 35 19.45 1.81 3.97
N LYS A 36 18.97 2.96 3.48
CA LYS A 36 18.26 3.97 4.29
C LYS A 36 16.80 3.58 4.46
N SER A 37 16.23 3.87 5.62
CA SER A 37 14.80 3.64 5.87
C SER A 37 14.16 4.74 6.70
N ILE A 38 12.87 4.93 6.51
CA ILE A 38 12.03 5.85 7.27
C ILE A 38 10.68 5.22 7.57
N HIS A 39 10.06 5.67 8.66
CA HIS A 39 8.70 5.27 9.01
C HIS A 39 7.69 6.35 8.59
N PHE A 40 6.52 5.89 8.15
CA PHE A 40 5.31 6.68 7.98
C PHE A 40 4.21 6.10 8.86
N LYS A 41 3.07 6.78 8.92
CA LYS A 41 1.92 6.28 9.68
C LYS A 41 1.39 5.00 9.01
N PRO A 42 1.33 3.85 9.72
CA PRO A 42 0.72 2.64 9.19
C PRO A 42 -0.68 2.90 8.63
N LEU A 43 -1.03 2.20 7.55
CA LEU A 43 -2.38 2.29 7.02
C LEU A 43 -3.36 1.61 7.98
N PRO A 44 -4.59 2.13 8.13
CA PRO A 44 -5.67 1.40 8.78
C PRO A 44 -5.84 0.00 8.18
N LYS A 45 -6.05 -1.02 9.03
CA LYS A 45 -6.15 -2.43 8.62
C LYS A 45 -7.11 -2.68 7.45
N PHE A 46 -8.26 -2.00 7.42
CA PHE A 46 -9.23 -2.17 6.34
C PHE A 46 -8.71 -1.70 4.96
N LEU A 47 -7.79 -0.73 4.91
CA LEU A 47 -7.15 -0.32 3.66
C LEU A 47 -6.12 -1.36 3.22
N VAL A 48 -5.39 -1.96 4.15
CA VAL A 48 -4.47 -3.07 3.88
C VAL A 48 -5.26 -4.27 3.31
N GLU A 49 -6.41 -4.61 3.90
CA GLU A 49 -7.31 -5.63 3.33
C GLU A 49 -7.74 -5.30 1.89
N ILE A 50 -8.06 -4.04 1.59
CA ILE A 50 -8.42 -3.63 0.22
C ILE A 50 -7.24 -3.82 -0.74
N ILE A 51 -6.02 -3.52 -0.29
CA ILE A 51 -4.79 -3.71 -1.08
C ILE A 51 -4.57 -5.19 -1.37
N ASP A 52 -4.63 -6.03 -0.34
CA ASP A 52 -4.35 -7.47 -0.40
C ASP A 52 -5.34 -8.21 -1.30
N GLU A 53 -6.61 -7.80 -1.32
CA GLU A 53 -7.61 -8.38 -2.23
C GLU A 53 -7.51 -7.83 -3.67
N GLY A 54 -6.60 -6.90 -3.97
CA GLY A 54 -6.45 -6.32 -5.31
C GLY A 54 -7.47 -5.22 -5.63
N GLY A 55 -8.11 -4.66 -4.60
CA GLY A 55 -9.02 -3.52 -4.70
C GLY A 55 -10.37 -3.74 -4.02
N ILE A 56 -11.18 -2.67 -4.01
CA ILE A 56 -12.45 -2.67 -3.30
C ILE A 56 -13.48 -3.64 -3.90
N ILE A 57 -13.52 -3.76 -5.23
CA ILE A 57 -14.48 -4.65 -5.92
C ILE A 57 -14.22 -6.13 -5.60
N PRO A 58 -12.99 -6.67 -5.74
CA PRO A 58 -12.66 -8.01 -5.27
C PRO A 58 -13.00 -8.26 -3.80
N LEU A 59 -12.66 -7.31 -2.91
CA LEU A 59 -12.97 -7.41 -1.48
C LEU A 59 -14.48 -7.53 -1.22
N LEU A 60 -15.30 -6.70 -1.88
CA LEU A 60 -16.75 -6.72 -1.71
C LEU A 60 -17.37 -8.01 -2.26
N LYS A 61 -16.89 -8.52 -3.40
CA LYS A 61 -17.30 -9.82 -3.95
C LYS A 61 -16.98 -10.95 -2.97
N LYS A 62 -15.74 -10.99 -2.44
CA LYS A 62 -15.30 -11.98 -1.44
C LYS A 62 -16.14 -11.92 -0.17
N LYS A 63 -16.53 -10.72 0.28
CA LYS A 63 -17.40 -10.52 1.45
C LYS A 63 -18.88 -10.79 1.17
N GLY A 64 -19.26 -11.14 -0.06
CA GLY A 64 -20.66 -11.37 -0.46
C GLY A 64 -21.52 -10.10 -0.49
N LEU A 65 -20.89 -8.93 -0.45
CA LEU A 65 -21.54 -7.62 -0.43
C LEU A 65 -21.78 -7.05 -1.83
N LEU A 66 -21.17 -7.66 -2.84
CA LEU A 66 -21.37 -7.33 -4.24
C LEU A 66 -21.61 -8.62 -5.02
N GLN A 67 -22.82 -8.79 -5.53
CA GLN A 67 -23.18 -9.91 -6.39
C GLN A 67 -23.09 -9.46 -7.85
N GLU A 68 -22.64 -10.34 -8.74
CA GLU A 68 -22.79 -10.09 -10.17
C GLU A 68 -24.26 -10.26 -10.53
N ASN A 69 -24.84 -9.26 -11.18
CA ASN A 69 -26.20 -9.38 -11.69
C ASN A 69 -26.14 -10.31 -12.92
N PRO A 70 -26.73 -11.52 -12.87
CA PRO A 70 -26.83 -12.33 -14.07
C PRO A 70 -27.80 -11.62 -15.02
N LEU A 71 -27.31 -11.21 -16.18
CA LEU A 71 -28.13 -10.74 -17.30
C LEU A 71 -29.06 -11.86 -17.78
#